data_AF-A0A7S1R2V1-F1
#
_entry.id   AF-A0A7S1R2V1-F1
#
_cell.length_a   1.000
_cell.length_b   1.000
_cell.length_c   1.000
_cell.angle_alpha   90.00
_cell.angle_beta   90.00
_cell.angle_gamma   90.00
#
_symmetry.space_group_name_H-M   'P 1'
#
loop_
_entity.id
_entity.type
_entity.pdbx_description
1 polymer ?
#
loop_
_entity_poly.entity_id
_entity_poly.type
_entity_poly.pdbx_seq_one_letter_code
_entity_poly.pdbx_strand_id
1 'polypeptide(L)'
;WTLLLVLAAGEERPTPQCLHGPCGPGNDFCGAPFQNAPRFHLMDQHGCAENDPNGPVFDPVHGVIHHFYQMHLAAPGGRGPDYGHFVSKDFVHWAQMPVAIWNGLDASVWPPRKTPYDTTAIYTGSAVVVEGAGPGGKGPGIVQIYPGLCRKEEWPSCTTGTLLAQAVPADYAADALLTNWTKPSYNPVVEGTERD
;
A
#
# COMPACT_ATOMS: atom_id res chain seq x y z
N TRP A 1 13.94 -27.03 27.31
CA TRP A 1 12.55 -27.18 26.86
C TRP A 1 12.21 -25.99 25.99
N THR A 2 12.62 -26.03 24.72
CA THR A 2 12.34 -24.97 23.75
C THR A 2 11.05 -25.36 23.05
N LEU A 3 9.98 -24.62 23.32
CA LEU A 3 8.70 -24.82 22.66
C LEU A 3 8.78 -24.18 21.28
N LEU A 4 8.99 -25.00 20.25
CA LEU A 4 8.81 -24.62 18.86
C LEU A 4 7.30 -24.51 18.62
N LEU A 5 6.77 -23.29 18.52
CA LEU A 5 5.40 -23.10 18.05
C LEU A 5 5.36 -23.38 16.55
N VAL A 6 4.92 -24.58 16.20
CA VAL A 6 4.46 -24.89 14.85
C VAL A 6 3.16 -24.12 14.66
N LEU A 7 3.20 -23.02 13.92
CA LEU A 7 2.00 -22.37 13.40
C LEU A 7 1.34 -23.35 12.44
N ALA A 8 0.17 -23.86 12.84
CA ALA A 8 -0.67 -24.69 11.99
C ALA A 8 -1.05 -23.91 10.72
N ALA A 9 -0.61 -24.41 9.57
CA ALA A 9 -1.18 -24.02 8.29
C ALA A 9 -2.60 -24.59 8.23
N GLY A 10 -3.61 -23.77 8.54
CA GLY A 10 -5.00 -24.23 8.51
C GLY A 10 -6.04 -23.31 9.12
N GLU A 11 -5.65 -22.27 9.86
CA GLU A 11 -6.62 -21.31 10.41
C GLU A 11 -6.81 -20.16 9.42
N GLU A 12 -8.03 -20.00 8.88
CA GLU A 12 -8.43 -18.79 8.17
C GLU A 12 -8.18 -17.61 9.11
N ARG A 13 -7.09 -16.86 8.91
CA ARG A 13 -6.92 -15.59 9.63
C ARG A 13 -8.23 -14.80 9.47
N PRO A 14 -8.85 -14.32 10.57
CA PRO A 14 -10.05 -13.54 10.49
C PRO A 14 -9.82 -12.34 9.56
N THR A 15 -10.86 -11.95 8.81
CA THR A 15 -10.82 -10.77 7.95
C THR A 15 -10.29 -9.58 8.77
N PRO A 16 -9.32 -8.80 8.25
CA PRO A 16 -8.83 -7.61 8.94
C PRO A 16 -10.01 -6.72 9.37
N GLN A 17 -10.06 -6.42 10.67
CA GLN A 17 -11.10 -5.57 11.26
C GLN A 17 -10.50 -4.22 11.60
N CYS A 18 -11.22 -3.18 11.21
CA CYS A 18 -10.96 -1.79 11.55
C CYS A 18 -12.06 -1.31 12.52
N LEU A 19 -11.89 -0.13 13.12
CA LEU A 19 -12.73 0.39 14.20
C LEU A 19 -14.24 0.39 13.88
N HIS A 20 -14.60 0.54 12.60
CA HIS A 20 -15.99 0.64 12.15
C HIS A 20 -16.44 -0.53 11.26
N GLY A 21 -15.79 -1.70 11.40
CA GLY A 21 -16.11 -2.92 10.67
C GLY A 21 -14.95 -3.37 9.76
N PRO A 22 -15.22 -4.09 8.65
CA PRO A 22 -14.17 -4.55 7.75
C PRO A 22 -13.31 -3.38 7.25
N CYS A 23 -11.99 -3.58 7.25
CA CYS A 23 -11.08 -2.57 6.72
C CYS A 23 -11.33 -2.30 5.24
N GLY A 24 -11.14 -1.06 4.81
CA GLY A 24 -11.29 -0.66 3.42
C GLY A 24 -11.11 0.85 3.24
N PRO A 25 -11.15 1.37 2.01
CA PRO A 25 -11.06 2.80 1.76
C PRO A 25 -12.08 3.58 2.60
N GLY A 26 -11.60 4.50 3.45
CA GLY A 26 -12.42 5.28 4.39
C GLY A 26 -12.71 4.60 5.74
N ASN A 27 -12.24 3.38 5.98
CA ASN A 27 -12.24 2.70 7.28
C ASN A 27 -10.90 1.96 7.45
N ASP A 28 -9.85 2.73 7.72
CA ASP A 28 -8.45 2.32 7.71
C ASP A 28 -7.73 2.47 9.06
N PHE A 29 -8.50 2.63 10.14
CA PHE A 29 -7.99 2.67 11.51
C PHE A 29 -8.28 1.35 12.23
N CYS A 30 -7.26 0.65 12.69
CA CYS A 30 -7.38 -0.65 13.36
C CYS A 30 -7.64 -0.51 14.87
N GLY A 31 -7.35 0.65 15.44
CA GLY A 31 -7.43 0.93 16.87
C GLY A 31 -7.46 2.42 17.20
N ALA A 32 -7.73 2.71 18.47
CA ALA A 32 -7.63 4.06 18.99
C ALA A 32 -6.17 4.55 18.99
N PRO A 33 -5.93 5.88 18.88
CA PRO A 33 -4.59 6.44 18.94
C PRO A 33 -3.78 6.01 20.18
N PHE A 34 -2.50 5.71 19.99
CA PHE A 34 -1.59 5.40 21.10
C PHE A 34 -1.41 6.61 22.04
N GLN A 35 -1.51 6.40 23.35
CA GLN A 35 -1.39 7.48 24.34
C GLN A 35 0.05 7.95 24.57
N ASN A 36 1.04 7.06 24.35
CA ASN A 36 2.47 7.32 24.59
C ASN A 36 3.30 7.14 23.30
N ALA A 37 2.76 7.62 22.18
CA ALA A 37 3.46 7.54 20.90
C ALA A 37 4.76 8.38 20.89
N PRO A 38 5.79 7.96 20.11
CA PRO A 38 6.96 8.79 19.84
C PRO A 38 6.56 10.16 19.28
N ARG A 39 7.29 11.20 19.70
CA ARG A 39 6.97 12.60 19.34
C ARG A 39 7.69 13.11 18.09
N PHE A 40 8.74 12.40 17.65
CA PHE A 40 9.64 12.81 16.56
C PHE A 40 10.16 11.62 15.75
N HIS A 41 9.43 10.50 15.76
CA HIS A 41 9.64 9.35 14.87
C HIS A 41 8.31 9.04 14.20
N LEU A 42 8.35 8.62 12.94
CA LEU A 42 7.16 8.11 12.27
C LEU A 42 6.66 6.85 12.97
N MET A 43 5.35 6.78 13.15
CA MET A 43 4.65 5.64 13.72
C MET A 43 3.17 5.78 13.33
N ASP A 44 2.58 4.76 12.73
CA ASP A 44 1.14 4.62 12.56
C ASP A 44 0.46 4.80 13.92
N GLN A 45 -0.40 5.80 14.02
CA GLN A 45 -1.08 6.10 15.26
C GLN A 45 -2.28 5.18 15.49
N HIS A 46 -2.76 4.47 14.47
CA HIS A 46 -4.06 3.81 14.47
C HIS A 46 -3.99 2.28 14.61
N GLY A 47 -2.85 1.77 15.10
CA GLY A 47 -2.74 0.40 15.60
C GLY A 47 -2.75 -0.68 14.52
N CYS A 48 -2.54 -0.32 13.26
CA CYS A 48 -2.57 -1.26 12.14
C CYS A 48 -1.25 -2.04 11.94
N ALA A 49 -0.32 -1.92 12.88
CA ALA A 49 1.03 -2.47 12.85
C ALA A 49 1.82 -2.03 11.58
N GLU A 50 2.82 -1.19 11.81
CA GLU A 50 3.73 -0.69 10.80
C GLU A 50 5.01 -1.54 10.75
N ASN A 51 5.53 -1.79 9.54
CA ASN A 51 6.86 -2.38 9.35
C ASN A 51 7.71 -1.60 8.32
N ASP A 52 8.00 -2.19 7.17
CA ASP A 52 9.02 -1.69 6.25
C ASP A 52 8.64 -0.33 5.66
N PRO A 53 9.57 0.63 5.55
CA PRO A 53 9.35 1.83 4.74
C PRO A 53 9.22 1.46 3.26
N ASN A 54 8.34 2.14 2.54
CA ASN A 54 8.08 1.93 1.12
C ASN A 54 8.20 3.24 0.36
N GLY A 55 8.85 3.17 -0.80
CA GLY A 55 9.03 4.27 -1.74
C GLY A 55 9.18 5.69 -1.16
N PRO A 56 10.12 5.95 -0.22
CA PRO A 56 10.41 7.32 0.19
C PRO A 56 10.87 8.14 -1.02
N VAL A 57 10.21 9.26 -1.30
CA VAL A 57 10.46 10.06 -2.50
C VAL A 57 10.13 11.52 -2.28
N PHE A 58 10.88 12.40 -2.93
CA PHE A 58 10.52 13.81 -3.05
C PHE A 58 9.76 14.03 -4.36
N ASP A 59 8.58 14.61 -4.29
CA ASP A 59 7.80 15.06 -5.44
C ASP A 59 8.30 16.44 -5.90
N PRO A 60 9.03 16.54 -7.03
CA PRO A 60 9.54 17.81 -7.51
C PRO A 60 8.45 18.74 -8.05
N VAL A 61 7.24 18.23 -8.33
CA VAL A 61 6.12 19.02 -8.87
C VAL A 61 5.45 19.80 -7.74
N HIS A 62 5.18 19.16 -6.61
CA HIS A 62 4.46 19.76 -5.49
C HIS A 62 5.36 20.19 -4.33
N GLY A 63 6.63 19.79 -4.33
CA GLY A 63 7.57 20.09 -3.25
C GLY A 63 7.24 19.37 -1.95
N VAL A 64 6.76 18.13 -2.05
CA VAL A 64 6.32 17.30 -0.92
C VAL A 64 7.18 16.04 -0.83
N ILE A 65 7.57 15.67 0.38
CA ILE A 65 8.24 14.41 0.66
C ILE A 65 7.15 13.39 1.00
N HIS A 66 7.15 12.26 0.30
CA HIS A 66 6.26 11.15 0.54
C HIS A 66 7.06 10.02 1.20
N HIS A 67 6.47 9.43 2.23
CA HIS A 67 6.98 8.23 2.87
C HIS A 67 5.82 7.25 2.98
N PHE A 68 5.92 6.11 2.32
CA PHE A 68 4.95 5.04 2.45
C PHE A 68 5.52 4.00 3.40
N TYR A 69 4.68 3.12 3.90
CA TYR A 69 5.11 2.06 4.79
C TYR A 69 4.13 0.91 4.71
N GLN A 70 4.62 -0.27 5.06
CA GLN A 70 3.78 -1.43 5.19
C GLN A 70 2.90 -1.30 6.41
N MET A 71 1.60 -1.42 6.19
CA MET A 71 0.58 -1.39 7.21
C MET A 71 -0.20 -2.70 7.17
N HIS A 72 -0.25 -3.42 8.28
CA HIS A 72 -0.89 -4.73 8.37
C HIS A 72 -2.42 -4.65 8.50
N LEU A 73 -3.05 -4.00 7.53
CA LEU A 73 -4.47 -4.07 7.24
C LEU A 73 -4.67 -4.57 5.81
N ALA A 74 -5.91 -4.94 5.46
CA ALA A 74 -6.27 -5.27 4.08
C ALA A 74 -7.79 -5.20 3.87
N ALA A 75 -8.19 -4.95 2.62
CA ALA A 75 -9.58 -5.07 2.22
C ALA A 75 -10.09 -6.53 2.30
N PRO A 76 -11.42 -6.77 2.35
CA PRO A 76 -11.98 -8.12 2.48
C PRO A 76 -11.50 -9.06 1.36
N GLY A 77 -11.04 -10.25 1.75
CA GLY A 77 -10.40 -11.23 0.86
C GLY A 77 -8.87 -11.22 0.93
N GLY A 78 -8.30 -10.11 1.42
CA GLY A 78 -6.86 -9.92 1.63
C GLY A 78 -6.35 -10.35 3.01
N ARG A 79 -5.03 -10.23 3.17
CA ARG A 79 -4.30 -10.55 4.40
C ARG A 79 -3.30 -9.46 4.81
N GLY A 80 -3.10 -8.45 3.96
CA GLY A 80 -2.12 -7.39 4.14
C GLY A 80 -0.68 -7.92 4.01
N PRO A 81 0.31 -7.02 4.03
CA PRO A 81 0.15 -5.59 4.27
C PRO A 81 -0.28 -4.79 3.02
N ASP A 82 -0.68 -3.54 3.30
CA ASP A 82 -1.02 -2.45 2.38
C ASP A 82 -0.07 -1.26 2.58
N TYR A 83 -0.11 -0.26 1.69
CA TYR A 83 0.76 0.92 1.81
C TYR A 83 0.04 2.05 2.56
N GLY A 84 0.43 2.25 3.82
CA GLY A 84 0.17 3.49 4.54
C GLY A 84 0.99 4.65 3.96
N HIS A 85 0.66 5.88 4.36
CA HIS A 85 1.23 7.07 3.73
C HIS A 85 1.40 8.23 4.72
N PHE A 86 2.60 8.78 4.76
CA PHE A 86 2.94 10.04 5.40
C PHE A 86 3.48 11.05 4.38
N VAL A 87 3.21 12.33 4.64
CA VAL A 87 3.77 13.44 3.87
C VAL A 87 4.47 14.45 4.77
N SER A 88 5.51 15.09 4.27
CA SER A 88 6.23 16.16 4.94
C SER A 88 6.77 17.20 3.95
N LYS A 89 7.12 18.39 4.46
CA LYS A 89 7.88 19.40 3.72
C LYS A 89 9.32 19.57 4.22
N ASP A 90 9.68 18.92 5.33
CA ASP A 90 10.95 19.18 6.03
C ASP A 90 11.59 17.95 6.70
N PHE A 91 11.07 16.73 6.46
CA PHE A 91 11.49 15.47 7.10
C PHE A 91 11.25 15.40 8.62
N VAL A 92 10.64 16.42 9.24
CA VAL A 92 10.45 16.50 10.70
C VAL A 92 8.98 16.51 11.07
N HIS A 93 8.19 17.35 10.41
CA HIS A 93 6.76 17.46 10.63
C HIS A 93 6.03 16.62 9.59
N TRP A 94 5.37 15.57 10.05
CA TRP A 94 4.68 14.60 9.20
C TRP A 94 3.17 14.63 9.43
N ALA A 95 2.41 14.49 8.35
CA ALA A 95 0.97 14.26 8.39
C ALA A 95 0.67 12.86 7.84
N GLN A 96 -0.12 12.07 8.57
CA GLN A 96 -0.63 10.78 8.09
C GLN A 96 -1.75 11.04 7.09
N MET A 97 -1.65 10.42 5.92
CA MET A 97 -2.65 10.43 4.86
C MET A 97 -3.47 9.13 4.92
N PRO A 98 -4.59 9.03 4.19
CA PRO A 98 -5.27 7.75 3.99
C PRO A 98 -4.33 6.69 3.37
N VAL A 99 -4.70 5.42 3.48
CA VAL A 99 -3.97 4.33 2.80
C VAL A 99 -3.82 4.64 1.32
N ALA A 100 -2.58 4.67 0.84
CA ALA A 100 -2.25 5.03 -0.53
C ALA A 100 -2.59 3.91 -1.50
N ILE A 101 -2.15 2.67 -1.22
CA ILE A 101 -2.35 1.52 -2.10
C ILE A 101 -2.92 0.36 -1.29
N TRP A 102 -4.10 -0.09 -1.69
CA TRP A 102 -4.79 -1.25 -1.12
C TRP A 102 -4.47 -2.51 -1.91
N ASN A 103 -4.28 -3.65 -1.27
CA ASN A 103 -4.21 -4.94 -1.93
C ASN A 103 -5.60 -5.34 -2.46
N GLY A 104 -5.66 -6.02 -3.61
CA GLY A 104 -6.90 -6.53 -4.18
C GLY A 104 -7.89 -5.49 -4.71
N LEU A 105 -7.63 -4.20 -4.49
CA LEU A 105 -8.48 -3.09 -4.94
C LEU A 105 -7.67 -1.94 -5.56
N ASP A 106 -8.31 -1.25 -6.50
CA ASP A 106 -7.98 0.10 -6.90
C ASP A 106 -9.08 1.02 -6.35
N ALA A 107 -8.71 1.79 -5.33
CA ALA A 107 -9.60 2.67 -4.57
C ALA A 107 -9.78 4.05 -5.22
N SER A 108 -9.09 4.35 -6.32
CA SER A 108 -9.21 5.63 -7.02
C SER A 108 -10.56 5.83 -7.73
N VAL A 109 -11.38 4.78 -7.83
CA VAL A 109 -12.69 4.78 -8.49
C VAL A 109 -13.76 4.22 -7.56
N TRP A 110 -15.01 4.64 -7.76
CA TRP A 110 -16.15 4.14 -7.00
C TRP A 110 -17.21 3.48 -7.91
N PRO A 111 -17.65 2.24 -7.63
CA PRO A 111 -17.11 1.33 -6.60
C PRO A 111 -15.65 0.92 -6.88
N PRO A 112 -14.87 0.50 -5.86
CA PRO A 112 -13.47 0.12 -6.05
C PRO A 112 -13.33 -1.00 -7.06
N ARG A 113 -12.36 -0.87 -7.97
CA ARG A 113 -12.11 -1.88 -9.00
C ARG A 113 -11.24 -2.98 -8.41
N LYS A 114 -11.64 -4.25 -8.60
CA LYS A 114 -10.84 -5.39 -8.12
C LYS A 114 -9.53 -5.52 -8.89
N THR A 115 -8.44 -5.80 -8.17
CA THR A 115 -7.12 -6.13 -8.72
C THR A 115 -6.72 -7.55 -8.31
N PRO A 116 -7.19 -8.57 -9.05
CA PRO A 116 -7.05 -9.97 -8.61
C PRO A 116 -5.58 -10.42 -8.47
N TYR A 117 -4.67 -9.74 -9.18
CA TYR A 117 -3.26 -10.04 -9.25
C TYR A 117 -2.45 -9.66 -7.99
N ASP A 118 -3.05 -8.93 -7.03
CA ASP A 118 -2.42 -8.61 -5.75
C ASP A 118 -3.39 -8.79 -4.57
N THR A 119 -4.37 -9.69 -4.72
CA THR A 119 -5.47 -9.84 -3.74
C THR A 119 -5.01 -10.23 -2.35
N THR A 120 -3.88 -10.92 -2.21
CA THR A 120 -3.46 -11.41 -0.89
C THR A 120 -2.77 -10.31 -0.07
N ALA A 121 -1.83 -9.60 -0.67
CA ALA A 121 -0.99 -8.59 -0.02
C ALA A 121 -0.21 -7.80 -1.07
N ILE A 122 0.29 -6.62 -0.69
CA ILE A 122 1.33 -5.90 -1.44
C ILE A 122 2.57 -5.73 -0.57
N TYR A 123 3.73 -6.09 -1.09
CA TYR A 123 4.99 -6.14 -0.37
C TYR A 123 5.87 -4.90 -0.63
N THR A 124 7.02 -4.85 0.02
CA THR A 124 7.90 -3.68 0.08
C THR A 124 8.41 -3.32 -1.31
N GLY A 125 8.38 -2.04 -1.63
CA GLY A 125 8.59 -1.51 -2.96
C GLY A 125 9.15 -0.11 -2.94
N SER A 126 9.35 0.44 -4.14
CA SER A 126 10.10 1.66 -4.35
C SER A 126 9.32 2.64 -5.22
N ALA A 127 9.41 3.91 -4.87
CA ALA A 127 8.93 5.00 -5.69
C ALA A 127 10.08 5.53 -6.54
N VAL A 128 9.79 5.88 -7.79
CA VAL A 128 10.74 6.48 -8.73
C VAL A 128 10.10 7.70 -9.37
N VAL A 129 10.91 8.74 -9.59
CA VAL A 129 10.51 9.90 -10.39
C VAL A 129 10.84 9.61 -11.86
N VAL A 130 9.82 9.66 -12.72
CA VAL A 130 9.90 9.28 -14.13
C VAL A 130 9.46 10.46 -14.99
N GLU A 131 10.26 10.79 -16.00
CA GLU A 131 9.87 11.77 -17.00
C GLU A 131 8.69 11.26 -17.86
N GLY A 132 7.71 12.12 -18.07
CA GLY A 132 6.45 11.78 -18.72
C GLY A 132 5.39 11.20 -17.78
N ALA A 133 5.69 10.99 -16.49
CA ALA A 133 4.72 10.53 -15.50
C ALA A 133 4.05 11.67 -14.70
N GLY A 134 4.46 12.92 -14.92
CA GLY A 134 3.85 14.09 -14.27
C GLY A 134 2.47 14.47 -14.86
N PRO A 135 1.88 15.59 -14.39
CA PRO A 135 0.55 16.04 -14.79
C PRO A 135 0.34 16.08 -16.32
N GLY A 136 -0.72 15.40 -16.78
CA GLY A 136 -1.05 15.30 -18.21
C GLY A 136 -0.07 14.47 -19.04
N GLY A 137 0.71 13.59 -18.41
CA GLY A 137 1.70 12.73 -19.07
C GLY A 137 2.96 13.49 -19.49
N LYS A 138 3.35 14.52 -18.72
CA LYS A 138 4.47 15.42 -19.04
C LYS A 138 5.33 15.69 -17.81
N GLY A 139 6.63 15.86 -18.02
CA GLY A 139 7.58 16.20 -16.97
C GLY A 139 7.72 15.09 -15.91
N PRO A 140 8.41 15.38 -14.79
CA PRO A 140 8.63 14.39 -13.74
C PRO A 140 7.34 14.04 -13.01
N GLY A 141 7.13 12.76 -12.75
CA GLY A 141 6.08 12.29 -11.84
C GLY A 141 6.48 11.01 -11.13
N ILE A 142 5.86 10.76 -9.98
CA ILE A 142 6.13 9.59 -9.15
C ILE A 142 5.37 8.36 -9.66
N VAL A 143 6.08 7.24 -9.76
CA VAL A 143 5.54 5.90 -9.98
C VAL A 143 6.00 5.00 -8.84
N GLN A 144 5.05 4.29 -8.22
CA GLN A 144 5.35 3.24 -7.24
C GLN A 144 5.44 1.89 -7.95
N ILE A 145 6.51 1.13 -7.69
CA ILE A 145 6.67 -0.26 -8.11
C ILE A 145 6.69 -1.12 -6.87
N TYR A 146 5.78 -2.10 -6.78
CA TYR A 146 5.64 -2.96 -5.61
C TYR A 146 5.43 -4.42 -6.01
N PRO A 147 5.89 -5.38 -5.19
CA PRO A 147 5.53 -6.78 -5.35
C PRO A 147 4.08 -7.03 -4.90
N GLY A 148 3.31 -7.73 -5.71
CA GLY A 148 1.95 -8.18 -5.37
C GLY A 148 1.92 -9.67 -5.09
N LEU A 149 1.13 -10.11 -4.11
CA LEU A 149 0.88 -11.52 -3.83
C LEU A 149 -0.48 -11.94 -4.40
N CYS A 150 -0.44 -12.95 -5.27
CA CYS A 150 -1.61 -13.53 -5.91
C CYS A 150 -1.89 -14.96 -5.44
N ARG A 151 -3.12 -15.40 -5.65
CA ARG A 151 -3.54 -16.80 -5.47
C ARG A 151 -4.14 -17.30 -6.77
N LYS A 152 -3.79 -18.53 -7.16
CA LYS A 152 -4.27 -19.14 -8.40
C LYS A 152 -5.78 -19.34 -8.41
N GLU A 153 -6.36 -19.55 -7.23
CA GLU A 153 -7.81 -19.71 -7.05
C GLU A 153 -8.58 -18.42 -7.35
N GLU A 154 -7.96 -17.26 -7.13
CA GLU A 154 -8.58 -15.94 -7.35
C GLU A 154 -8.17 -15.33 -8.69
N TRP A 155 -6.94 -15.61 -9.13
CA TRP A 155 -6.38 -15.11 -10.37
C TRP A 155 -5.68 -16.25 -11.11
N PRO A 156 -6.32 -16.85 -12.14
CA PRO A 156 -5.78 -18.01 -12.85
C PRO A 156 -4.40 -17.79 -13.50
N SER A 157 -4.05 -16.54 -13.81
CA SER A 157 -2.74 -16.14 -14.33
C SER A 157 -1.64 -16.09 -13.26
N CYS A 158 -1.97 -16.30 -11.99
CA CYS A 158 -0.99 -16.40 -10.92
C CYS A 158 -0.16 -17.68 -11.09
N THR A 159 1.10 -17.53 -11.49
CA THR A 159 2.00 -18.67 -11.77
C THR A 159 2.93 -18.98 -10.60
N THR A 160 3.59 -17.98 -10.01
CA THR A 160 4.57 -18.18 -8.91
C THR A 160 4.04 -17.79 -7.53
N GLY A 161 2.87 -17.13 -7.47
CA GLY A 161 2.34 -16.53 -6.23
C GLY A 161 2.75 -15.07 -6.02
N THR A 162 3.72 -14.57 -6.78
CA THR A 162 4.25 -13.21 -6.65
C THR A 162 4.54 -12.57 -8.01
N LEU A 163 4.41 -11.24 -8.08
CA LEU A 163 4.60 -10.44 -9.30
C LEU A 163 5.12 -9.05 -8.96
N LEU A 164 5.49 -8.24 -9.96
CA LEU A 164 5.64 -6.79 -9.79
C LEU A 164 4.49 -6.05 -10.47
N ALA A 165 3.90 -5.11 -9.76
CA ALA A 165 2.89 -4.19 -10.26
C ALA A 165 3.34 -2.75 -10.02
N GLN A 166 2.66 -1.83 -10.68
CA GLN A 166 2.86 -0.41 -10.45
C GLN A 166 1.58 0.30 -9.98
N ALA A 167 1.75 1.39 -9.26
CA ALA A 167 0.70 2.35 -8.97
C ALA A 167 1.19 3.76 -9.32
N VAL A 168 0.26 4.61 -9.73
CA VAL A 168 0.52 6.02 -10.05
C VAL A 168 -0.53 6.89 -9.37
N PRO A 169 -0.25 8.17 -9.11
CA PRO A 169 -1.26 9.08 -8.58
C PRO A 169 -2.49 9.15 -9.48
N ALA A 170 -3.68 9.09 -8.88
CA ALA A 170 -4.94 9.07 -9.61
C ALA A 170 -5.28 10.43 -10.24
N ASP A 171 -4.93 11.53 -9.56
CA ASP A 171 -5.08 12.89 -10.05
C ASP A 171 -3.85 13.72 -9.69
N TYR A 172 -2.74 13.47 -10.40
CA TYR A 172 -1.49 14.18 -10.15
C TYR A 172 -1.66 15.71 -10.23
N ALA A 173 -2.53 16.21 -11.11
CA ALA A 173 -2.64 17.65 -11.35
C ALA A 173 -3.33 18.40 -10.19
N ALA A 174 -4.31 17.77 -9.54
CA ALA A 174 -5.10 18.41 -8.50
C ALA A 174 -4.78 17.92 -7.08
N ASP A 175 -4.17 16.75 -6.91
CA ASP A 175 -3.84 16.16 -5.62
C ASP A 175 -2.36 16.34 -5.26
N ALA A 176 -2.03 17.51 -4.71
CA ALA A 176 -0.65 17.82 -4.31
C ALA A 176 -0.11 16.94 -3.17
N LEU A 177 -0.97 16.22 -2.47
CA LEU A 177 -0.59 15.32 -1.37
C LEU A 177 -0.54 13.85 -1.82
N LEU A 178 -0.95 13.55 -3.05
CA LEU A 178 -1.03 12.20 -3.62
C LEU A 178 -1.77 11.22 -2.70
N THR A 179 -2.93 11.64 -2.22
CA THR A 179 -3.81 10.85 -1.33
C THR A 179 -4.48 9.68 -2.04
N ASN A 180 -4.64 9.74 -3.37
CA ASN A 180 -5.28 8.69 -4.14
C ASN A 180 -4.33 8.11 -5.20
N TRP A 181 -4.24 6.78 -5.25
CA TRP A 181 -3.44 6.05 -6.23
C TRP A 181 -4.30 5.12 -7.05
N THR A 182 -4.00 5.07 -8.35
CA THR A 182 -4.63 4.18 -9.30
C THR A 182 -3.64 3.12 -9.76
N LYS A 183 -4.15 1.94 -10.11
CA LYS A 183 -3.34 0.82 -10.58
C LYS A 183 -3.54 0.65 -12.08
N PRO A 184 -2.55 0.90 -12.94
CA PRO A 184 -2.74 0.78 -14.38
C PRO A 184 -3.28 -0.59 -14.82
N SER A 185 -4.15 -0.59 -15.83
CA SER A 185 -4.87 -1.79 -16.28
C SER A 185 -3.97 -2.88 -16.86
N TYR A 186 -2.75 -2.53 -17.24
CA TYR A 186 -1.75 -3.47 -17.77
C TYR A 186 -0.93 -4.16 -16.67
N ASN A 187 -1.20 -3.90 -15.39
CA ASN A 187 -0.57 -4.66 -14.31
C ASN A 187 -0.95 -6.16 -14.40
N PRO A 188 -0.03 -7.06 -14.00
CA PRO A 188 1.34 -6.78 -13.52
C PRO A 188 2.30 -6.38 -14.63
N VAL A 189 3.37 -5.67 -14.28
CA VAL A 189 4.45 -5.29 -15.22
C VAL A 189 5.53 -6.37 -15.34
N VAL A 190 5.66 -7.25 -14.33
CA VAL A 190 6.47 -8.46 -14.40
C VAL A 190 5.66 -9.61 -13.81
N GLU A 191 5.46 -10.64 -14.61
CA GLU A 191 4.89 -11.90 -14.13
C GLU A 191 5.97 -12.73 -13.46
N GLY A 192 5.65 -13.30 -12.29
CA GLY A 192 6.47 -14.34 -11.70
C GLY A 192 7.80 -13.84 -11.16
N THR A 193 7.78 -13.11 -10.05
CA THR A 193 9.00 -12.96 -9.26
C THR A 193 9.19 -14.24 -8.45
N GLU A 194 10.39 -14.81 -8.42
CA GLU A 194 10.67 -15.85 -7.43
C GLU A 194 10.56 -15.22 -6.04
N ARG A 195 10.00 -15.98 -5.10
CA ARG A 195 10.05 -15.67 -3.67
C ARG A 195 11.28 -16.37 -3.14
N ASP A 196 12.22 -15.63 -2.59
CA ASP A 196 13.38 -16.18 -1.90
C ASP A 196 12.97 -17.01 -0.67
#